data_AF-A0AA42IAT8-F1
#
_entry.id   AF-A0AA42IAT8-F1
#
_cell.length_a   1.000
_cell.length_b   1.000
_cell.length_c   1.000
_cell.angle_alpha   90.00
_cell.angle_beta   90.00
_cell.angle_gamma   90.00
#
_symmetry.space_group_name_H-M   'P 1'
#
loop_
_entity.id
_entity.type
_entity.pdbx_description
1 polymer ?
#
loop_
_entity_poly.entity_id
_entity_poly.type
_entity_poly.pdbx_seq_one_letter_code
_entity_poly.pdbx_strand_id
1 'polypeptide(L)'
;HISDSIKNSIGGNTTVNPDGSITTNNIGGTGKNNINDAIKSVDDKVTNGVNDLTNKGLNFAGNAGADVHRNLGDKLNIVGGADAATTEDKSSGENVITRTTADGIKIELLKDAKFDSITTGDSILNNNGLTIKDGASITKDGINAGNKVITNVADGVNGKDAVNVDQLTKTKDGLDNKITDTNNKLDDAKKDLGNRITDTKDQLTTQITDTKTELNNTINNTKTELNSKIDNTKTELENKGLNFAGNAGKDVHRNLGDKLNIVGGADAATAEDKTSGENVITRTTADGIKIELLKDAKFDSITTGDSVLNNNGLTIKDGPSITKDGINAGNKVITNVADGSIANGSKDAVNGGQIKHISDSIKNSIGGNTTVNPDGSITTNNIGGTGKNNINDA
;
A
#
# COMPACT_ATOMS: atom_id res chain seq x y z
N HIS A 1 -58.82 -157.49 35.10
CA HIS A 1 -57.41 -157.45 34.61
C HIS A 1 -57.31 -157.09 33.13
N ILE A 2 -57.67 -157.97 32.19
CA ILE A 2 -57.55 -157.64 30.73
C ILE A 2 -58.51 -156.50 30.35
N SER A 3 -59.76 -156.56 30.81
CA SER A 3 -60.78 -155.52 30.56
C SER A 3 -60.37 -154.12 31.05
N ASP A 4 -59.84 -154.01 32.29
CA ASP A 4 -59.37 -152.74 32.85
C ASP A 4 -58.14 -152.20 32.14
N SER A 5 -57.24 -153.09 31.67
CA SER A 5 -56.07 -152.72 30.88
C SER A 5 -56.46 -152.12 29.53
N ILE A 6 -57.48 -152.70 28.87
CA ILE A 6 -58.00 -152.19 27.59
C ILE A 6 -58.65 -150.82 27.80
N LYS A 7 -59.48 -150.67 28.84
CA LYS A 7 -60.10 -149.39 29.22
C LYS A 7 -59.07 -148.28 29.44
N ASN A 8 -58.03 -148.56 30.23
CA ASN A 8 -56.97 -147.59 30.51
C ASN A 8 -56.09 -147.29 29.30
N SER A 9 -55.84 -148.28 28.43
CA SER A 9 -55.01 -148.11 27.24
C SER A 9 -55.69 -147.27 26.16
N ILE A 10 -57.02 -147.36 26.03
CA ILE A 10 -57.79 -146.52 25.09
C ILE A 10 -58.07 -145.14 25.73
N GLY A 11 -58.30 -145.08 27.05
CA GLY A 11 -58.59 -143.85 27.77
C GLY A 11 -60.02 -143.34 27.56
N GLY A 12 -60.30 -142.09 27.96
CA GLY A 12 -61.64 -141.50 27.88
C GLY A 12 -62.70 -142.25 28.71
N ASN A 13 -63.95 -142.28 28.23
CA ASN A 13 -65.06 -142.98 28.87
C ASN A 13 -65.21 -144.43 28.36
N THR A 14 -64.11 -145.14 28.18
CA THR A 14 -64.14 -146.51 27.63
C THR A 14 -64.82 -147.50 28.59
N THR A 15 -65.71 -148.33 28.08
CA THR A 15 -66.37 -149.44 28.76
C THR A 15 -66.26 -150.71 27.93
N VAL A 16 -65.92 -151.83 28.58
CA VAL A 16 -65.98 -153.16 27.96
C VAL A 16 -67.32 -153.77 28.35
N ASN A 17 -68.17 -154.04 27.37
CA ASN A 17 -69.50 -154.58 27.60
C ASN A 17 -69.42 -156.07 27.95
N PRO A 18 -70.44 -156.65 28.61
CA PRO A 18 -70.45 -158.07 28.97
C PRO A 18 -70.28 -159.04 27.80
N ASP A 19 -70.63 -158.62 26.58
CA ASP A 19 -70.49 -159.38 25.33
C ASP A 19 -69.07 -159.29 24.71
N GLY A 20 -68.15 -158.60 25.38
CA GLY A 20 -66.78 -158.40 24.91
C GLY A 20 -66.60 -157.24 23.91
N SER A 21 -67.68 -156.58 23.49
CA SER A 21 -67.58 -155.37 22.65
C SER A 21 -67.06 -154.18 23.46
N ILE A 22 -66.40 -153.23 22.79
CA ILE A 22 -65.84 -152.03 23.42
C ILE A 22 -66.64 -150.82 22.95
N THR A 23 -67.23 -150.10 23.89
CA THR A 23 -67.83 -148.78 23.67
C THR A 23 -66.96 -147.72 24.30
N THR A 24 -66.68 -146.65 23.58
CA THR A 24 -65.87 -145.55 24.11
C THR A 24 -66.39 -144.23 23.57
N ASN A 25 -66.28 -143.18 24.39
CA ASN A 25 -66.46 -141.81 23.95
C ASN A 25 -65.41 -140.93 24.61
N ASN A 26 -65.15 -139.78 23.99
CA ASN A 26 -64.25 -138.77 24.52
C ASN A 26 -62.82 -139.30 24.76
N ILE A 27 -62.30 -140.14 23.86
CA ILE A 27 -60.92 -140.63 23.93
C ILE A 27 -59.97 -139.43 23.98
N GLY A 28 -59.12 -139.38 25.01
CA GLY A 28 -58.15 -138.30 25.22
C GLY A 28 -58.76 -136.89 25.41
N GLY A 29 -60.05 -136.77 25.77
CA GLY A 29 -60.72 -135.47 25.92
C GLY A 29 -61.13 -134.78 24.62
N THR A 30 -61.14 -135.51 23.49
CA THR A 30 -61.40 -134.97 22.14
C THR A 30 -62.87 -134.93 21.73
N GLY A 31 -63.76 -135.56 22.52
CA GLY A 31 -65.17 -135.76 22.19
C GLY A 31 -65.45 -136.89 21.19
N LYS A 32 -64.45 -137.67 20.75
CA LYS A 32 -64.59 -138.70 19.68
C LYS A 32 -64.69 -140.13 20.26
N ASN A 33 -65.34 -141.04 19.52
CA ASN A 33 -65.72 -142.39 19.97
C ASN A 33 -64.91 -143.53 19.35
N ASN A 34 -63.88 -143.23 18.55
CA ASN A 34 -62.88 -144.19 18.10
C ASN A 34 -61.50 -143.52 18.06
N ILE A 35 -60.44 -144.34 18.11
CA ILE A 35 -59.05 -143.86 18.23
C ILE A 35 -58.66 -143.01 17.02
N ASN A 36 -59.05 -143.42 15.80
CA ASN A 36 -58.72 -142.72 14.57
C ASN A 36 -59.24 -141.28 14.57
N ASP A 37 -60.52 -141.08 14.91
CA ASP A 37 -61.15 -139.77 14.91
C ASP A 37 -60.66 -138.87 16.05
N ALA A 38 -60.28 -139.47 17.18
CA ALA A 38 -59.65 -138.73 18.29
C ALA A 38 -58.27 -138.20 17.89
N ILE A 39 -57.44 -139.02 17.24
CA ILE A 39 -56.16 -138.60 16.68
C ILE A 39 -56.37 -137.53 15.62
N LYS A 40 -57.32 -137.73 14.69
CA LYS A 40 -57.67 -136.75 13.66
C LYS A 40 -58.15 -135.41 14.26
N SER A 41 -58.91 -135.42 15.36
CA SER A 41 -59.37 -134.20 16.03
C SER A 41 -58.21 -133.39 16.63
N VAL A 42 -57.22 -134.08 17.21
CA VAL A 42 -55.98 -133.46 17.69
C VAL A 42 -55.18 -132.93 16.50
N ASP A 43 -55.02 -133.72 15.45
CA ASP A 43 -54.32 -133.34 14.22
C ASP A 43 -54.97 -132.12 13.55
N ASP A 44 -56.29 -132.08 13.43
CA ASP A 44 -57.06 -130.94 12.91
C ASP A 44 -56.88 -129.70 13.81
N LYS A 45 -56.91 -129.85 15.15
CA LYS A 45 -56.66 -128.72 16.08
C LYS A 45 -55.24 -128.18 15.97
N VAL A 46 -54.25 -129.07 15.87
CA VAL A 46 -52.85 -128.70 15.69
C VAL A 46 -52.67 -128.01 14.34
N THR A 47 -53.18 -128.60 13.26
CA THR A 47 -53.13 -128.04 11.90
C THR A 47 -53.81 -126.68 11.82
N ASN A 48 -55.01 -126.55 12.36
CA ASN A 48 -55.74 -125.28 12.39
C ASN A 48 -55.05 -124.24 13.26
N GLY A 49 -54.51 -124.61 14.43
CA GLY A 49 -53.75 -123.69 15.28
C GLY A 49 -52.47 -123.19 14.62
N VAL A 50 -51.77 -124.07 13.90
CA VAL A 50 -50.60 -123.71 13.08
C VAL A 50 -51.00 -122.76 11.94
N ASN A 51 -52.11 -123.04 11.24
CA ASN A 51 -52.62 -122.18 10.17
C ASN A 51 -53.08 -120.81 10.68
N ASP A 52 -53.79 -120.75 11.82
CA ASP A 52 -54.24 -119.50 12.45
C ASP A 52 -53.04 -118.63 12.86
N LEU A 53 -52.01 -119.23 13.43
CA LEU A 53 -50.81 -118.50 13.84
C LEU A 53 -50.00 -118.03 12.62
N THR A 54 -49.94 -118.86 11.57
CA THR A 54 -49.31 -118.50 10.29
C THR A 54 -50.03 -117.33 9.63
N ASN A 55 -51.37 -117.37 9.57
CA ASN A 55 -52.22 -116.32 8.98
C ASN A 55 -52.30 -115.04 9.82
N LYS A 56 -52.16 -115.14 11.15
CA LYS A 56 -52.08 -113.95 12.02
C LYS A 56 -50.75 -113.22 11.87
N GLY A 57 -49.68 -113.98 11.66
CA GLY A 57 -48.37 -113.44 11.31
C GLY A 57 -47.93 -112.28 12.21
N LEU A 58 -47.24 -111.30 11.60
CA LEU A 58 -46.94 -109.99 12.17
C LEU A 58 -47.33 -108.88 11.19
N ASN A 59 -47.85 -107.77 11.72
CA ASN A 59 -48.17 -106.56 10.96
C ASN A 59 -47.23 -105.41 11.35
N PHE A 60 -46.74 -104.66 10.37
CA PHE A 60 -45.83 -103.52 10.57
C PHE A 60 -46.39 -102.27 9.90
N ALA A 61 -46.41 -101.15 10.61
CA ALA A 61 -46.91 -99.86 10.13
C ALA A 61 -45.79 -98.81 10.06
N GLY A 62 -45.90 -97.90 9.08
CA GLY A 62 -45.03 -96.72 8.95
C GLY A 62 -45.79 -95.43 9.23
N ASN A 63 -45.11 -94.28 9.04
CA ASN A 63 -45.74 -92.96 9.22
C ASN A 63 -46.87 -92.67 8.23
N ALA A 64 -46.92 -93.39 7.10
CA ALA A 64 -47.98 -93.35 6.10
C ALA A 64 -48.01 -94.67 5.30
N GLY A 65 -49.11 -94.93 4.60
CA GLY A 65 -49.31 -96.15 3.80
C GLY A 65 -50.11 -97.24 4.52
N ALA A 66 -50.35 -98.37 3.85
CA ALA A 66 -51.03 -99.53 4.42
C ALA A 66 -50.06 -100.41 5.22
N ASP A 67 -50.60 -101.12 6.21
CA ASP A 67 -49.82 -102.06 7.02
C ASP A 67 -49.22 -103.19 6.17
N VAL A 68 -48.01 -103.59 6.53
CA VAL A 68 -47.27 -104.66 5.89
C VAL A 68 -47.43 -105.94 6.72
N HIS A 69 -48.20 -106.90 6.20
CA HIS A 69 -48.37 -108.22 6.81
C HIS A 69 -47.29 -109.21 6.37
N ARG A 70 -46.83 -110.06 7.29
CA ARG A 70 -45.91 -111.17 7.03
C ARG A 70 -46.35 -112.41 7.81
N ASN A 71 -46.47 -113.55 7.13
CA ASN A 71 -46.72 -114.82 7.81
C ASN A 71 -45.49 -115.22 8.64
N LEU A 72 -45.67 -116.09 9.64
CA LEU A 72 -44.54 -116.63 10.38
C LEU A 72 -43.58 -117.39 9.45
N GLY A 73 -42.32 -116.96 9.42
CA GLY A 73 -41.29 -117.49 8.52
C GLY A 73 -40.97 -116.61 7.31
N ASP A 74 -41.83 -115.64 6.98
CA ASP A 74 -41.57 -114.70 5.89
C ASP A 74 -40.49 -113.68 6.26
N LYS A 75 -39.70 -113.25 5.26
CA LYS A 75 -38.69 -112.20 5.43
C LYS A 75 -39.32 -110.81 5.28
N LEU A 76 -39.04 -109.92 6.24
CA LEU A 76 -39.26 -108.47 6.13
C LEU A 76 -37.92 -107.76 5.86
N ASN A 77 -37.84 -106.98 4.78
CA ASN A 77 -36.70 -106.13 4.51
C ASN A 77 -36.96 -104.72 5.07
N ILE A 78 -36.01 -104.18 5.83
CA ILE A 78 -36.00 -102.79 6.29
C ILE A 78 -34.83 -102.10 5.58
N VAL A 79 -35.15 -101.26 4.60
CA VAL A 79 -34.16 -100.62 3.74
C VAL A 79 -34.14 -99.11 3.95
N GLY A 80 -32.95 -98.55 4.20
CA GLY A 80 -32.66 -97.17 3.87
C GLY A 80 -32.40 -97.04 2.37
N GLY A 81 -32.41 -95.82 1.82
CA GLY A 81 -32.15 -95.66 0.38
C GLY A 81 -30.67 -95.77 0.00
N ALA A 82 -29.74 -95.76 0.98
CA ALA A 82 -28.30 -95.89 0.73
C ALA A 82 -27.82 -97.32 0.48
N ASP A 83 -26.83 -97.46 -0.42
CA ASP A 83 -26.23 -98.76 -0.74
C ASP A 83 -25.61 -99.41 0.51
N ALA A 84 -26.17 -100.54 0.93
CA ALA A 84 -25.78 -101.32 2.09
C ALA A 84 -24.32 -101.82 2.01
N ALA A 85 -23.76 -101.95 0.80
CA ALA A 85 -22.38 -102.36 0.57
C ALA A 85 -21.36 -101.25 0.86
N THR A 86 -21.80 -100.00 1.01
CA THR A 86 -20.88 -98.93 1.38
C THR A 86 -20.37 -99.15 2.80
N THR A 87 -19.10 -98.83 3.06
CA THR A 87 -18.53 -98.88 4.41
C THR A 87 -19.36 -98.03 5.39
N GLU A 88 -19.37 -98.40 6.68
CA GLU A 88 -20.08 -97.68 7.75
C GLU A 88 -19.87 -96.15 7.69
N ASP A 89 -18.71 -95.74 7.19
CA ASP A 89 -18.34 -94.33 7.11
C ASP A 89 -18.89 -93.54 5.89
N LYS A 90 -19.56 -94.12 4.87
CA LYS A 90 -19.69 -93.43 3.53
C LYS A 90 -20.95 -93.63 2.63
N SER A 91 -22.05 -94.26 3.05
CA SER A 91 -23.17 -94.71 2.16
C SER A 91 -24.22 -93.72 1.60
N SER A 92 -24.29 -93.48 0.27
CA SER A 92 -25.19 -92.49 -0.36
C SER A 92 -26.41 -93.02 -1.17
N GLY A 93 -27.56 -93.17 -0.51
CA GLY A 93 -28.87 -93.08 -1.17
C GLY A 93 -30.00 -92.46 -0.32
N GLU A 94 -29.81 -91.30 0.29
CA GLU A 94 -28.56 -90.55 0.38
C GLU A 94 -27.99 -90.56 1.79
N ASN A 95 -28.82 -90.51 2.83
CA ASN A 95 -28.31 -90.27 4.17
C ASN A 95 -28.62 -91.36 5.18
N VAL A 96 -29.61 -92.24 4.97
CA VAL A 96 -30.00 -93.28 5.94
C VAL A 96 -29.55 -94.66 5.46
N ILE A 97 -28.88 -95.41 6.34
CA ILE A 97 -28.48 -96.80 6.12
C ILE A 97 -29.01 -97.71 7.21
N THR A 98 -29.36 -98.94 6.82
CA THR A 98 -29.76 -100.02 7.73
C THR A 98 -28.80 -101.20 7.61
N ARG A 99 -28.36 -101.76 8.74
CA ARG A 99 -27.43 -102.90 8.79
C ARG A 99 -27.91 -103.97 9.75
N THR A 100 -27.86 -105.24 9.34
CA THR A 100 -28.07 -106.36 10.25
C THR A 100 -26.81 -106.58 11.09
N THR A 101 -27.00 -106.68 12.40
CA THR A 101 -25.97 -107.06 13.38
C THR A 101 -26.43 -108.32 14.11
N ALA A 102 -25.58 -108.88 15.00
CA ALA A 102 -25.96 -110.02 15.82
C ALA A 102 -27.15 -109.72 16.77
N ASP A 103 -27.30 -108.45 17.16
CA ASP A 103 -28.30 -108.01 18.16
C ASP A 103 -29.55 -107.35 17.55
N GLY A 104 -29.58 -107.11 16.22
CA GLY A 104 -30.74 -106.51 15.56
C GLY A 104 -30.43 -105.77 14.26
N ILE A 105 -31.21 -104.71 13.97
CA ILE A 105 -30.98 -103.82 12.82
C ILE A 105 -30.49 -102.46 13.35
N LYS A 106 -29.29 -102.05 12.95
CA LYS A 106 -28.74 -100.70 13.20
C LYS A 106 -29.29 -99.74 12.13
N ILE A 107 -29.72 -98.55 12.54
CA ILE A 107 -30.20 -97.48 11.65
C ILE A 107 -29.34 -96.24 11.90
N GLU A 108 -28.74 -95.70 10.85
CA GLU A 108 -27.73 -94.64 10.98
C GLU A 108 -27.89 -93.56 9.92
N LEU A 109 -27.39 -92.37 10.25
CA LEU A 109 -27.16 -91.31 9.28
C LEU A 109 -25.71 -91.34 8.79
N LEU A 110 -25.48 -90.85 7.58
CA LEU A 110 -24.15 -90.60 7.08
C LEU A 110 -23.38 -89.55 7.85
N LYS A 111 -22.06 -89.75 7.90
CA LYS A 111 -21.09 -88.72 8.31
C LYS A 111 -21.09 -87.54 7.33
N ASP A 112 -21.07 -87.84 6.03
CA ASP A 112 -21.12 -86.83 4.95
C ASP A 112 -22.50 -86.85 4.26
N ALA A 113 -23.52 -86.36 4.96
CA ALA A 113 -24.88 -86.32 4.47
C ALA A 113 -25.09 -85.22 3.40
N LYS A 114 -25.87 -85.52 2.36
CA LYS A 114 -26.23 -84.58 1.29
C LYS A 114 -27.64 -84.02 1.52
N PHE A 115 -27.78 -82.70 1.35
CA PHE A 115 -29.06 -82.02 1.48
C PHE A 115 -29.20 -80.98 0.37
N ASP A 116 -30.40 -80.85 -0.19
CA ASP A 116 -30.73 -79.73 -1.10
C ASP A 116 -30.85 -78.40 -0.33
N SER A 117 -31.33 -78.47 0.92
CA SER A 117 -31.46 -77.34 1.83
C SER A 117 -31.44 -77.82 3.29
N ILE A 118 -30.78 -77.06 4.15
CA ILE A 118 -30.82 -77.20 5.60
C ILE A 118 -31.44 -75.93 6.19
N THR A 119 -32.50 -76.08 6.97
CA THR A 119 -33.16 -74.98 7.67
C THR A 119 -32.99 -75.16 9.18
N THR A 120 -32.37 -74.20 9.85
CA THR A 120 -32.18 -74.18 11.31
C THR A 120 -32.61 -72.82 11.86
N GLY A 121 -33.84 -72.75 12.38
CA GLY A 121 -34.45 -71.47 12.72
C GLY A 121 -34.56 -70.57 11.48
N ASP A 122 -34.02 -69.36 11.58
CA ASP A 122 -34.00 -68.37 10.49
C ASP A 122 -32.86 -68.58 9.47
N SER A 123 -31.95 -69.52 9.71
CA SER A 123 -30.82 -69.80 8.82
C SER A 123 -31.17 -70.87 7.80
N ILE A 124 -30.85 -70.60 6.54
CA ILE A 124 -31.01 -71.51 5.42
C ILE A 124 -29.65 -71.67 4.73
N LEU A 125 -29.16 -72.91 4.64
CA LEU A 125 -28.02 -73.28 3.81
C LEU A 125 -28.51 -74.12 2.64
N ASN A 126 -28.31 -73.64 1.41
CA ASN A 126 -28.73 -74.33 0.19
C ASN A 126 -27.74 -74.07 -0.95
N ASN A 127 -28.12 -74.45 -2.18
CA ASN A 127 -27.29 -74.30 -3.38
C ASN A 127 -26.89 -72.84 -3.72
N ASN A 128 -27.51 -71.84 -3.11
CA ASN A 128 -27.14 -70.43 -3.28
C ASN A 128 -26.17 -69.93 -2.22
N GLY A 129 -26.01 -70.62 -1.09
CA GLY A 129 -25.16 -70.24 0.05
C GLY A 129 -25.92 -70.23 1.38
N LEU A 130 -25.44 -69.45 2.34
CA LEU A 130 -26.05 -69.23 3.66
C LEU A 130 -26.87 -67.94 3.66
N THR A 131 -28.12 -68.01 4.11
CA THR A 131 -28.98 -66.84 4.32
C THR A 131 -29.57 -66.88 5.73
N ILE A 132 -29.53 -65.74 6.43
CA ILE A 132 -30.25 -65.54 7.69
C ILE A 132 -31.44 -64.62 7.38
N LYS A 133 -32.66 -65.06 7.66
CA LYS A 133 -33.87 -64.25 7.47
C LYS A 133 -33.72 -62.91 8.21
N ASP A 134 -34.01 -61.81 7.50
CA ASP A 134 -33.89 -60.43 7.99
C ASP A 134 -32.47 -60.06 8.52
N GLY A 135 -31.45 -60.82 8.09
CA GLY A 135 -30.08 -60.72 8.58
C GLY A 135 -29.03 -60.74 7.48
N ALA A 136 -27.82 -61.20 7.82
CA ALA A 136 -26.71 -61.30 6.89
C ALA A 136 -26.84 -62.53 5.98
N SER A 137 -26.18 -62.49 4.83
CA SER A 137 -26.07 -63.63 3.92
C SER A 137 -24.69 -63.72 3.28
N ILE A 138 -24.31 -64.95 2.92
CA ILE A 138 -23.13 -65.29 2.13
C ILE A 138 -23.62 -66.15 0.97
N THR A 139 -23.71 -65.58 -0.22
CA THR A 139 -24.19 -66.27 -1.42
C THR A 139 -23.13 -66.28 -2.52
N LYS A 140 -23.44 -66.91 -3.65
CA LYS A 140 -22.59 -66.86 -4.85
C LYS A 140 -22.35 -65.44 -5.37
N ASP A 141 -23.24 -64.49 -5.03
CA ASP A 141 -23.13 -63.09 -5.44
C ASP A 141 -22.29 -62.24 -4.47
N GLY A 142 -21.86 -62.83 -3.35
CA GLY A 142 -21.02 -62.17 -2.34
C GLY A 142 -21.67 -62.16 -0.96
N ILE A 143 -21.27 -61.16 -0.16
CA ILE A 143 -21.70 -61.02 1.24
C ILE A 143 -22.62 -59.81 1.36
N ASN A 144 -23.78 -60.00 1.99
CA ASN A 144 -24.64 -58.92 2.45
C ASN A 144 -24.63 -58.88 3.98
N ALA A 145 -24.25 -57.75 4.57
CA ALA A 145 -24.18 -57.58 6.02
C ALA A 145 -25.56 -57.38 6.69
N GLY A 146 -26.66 -57.30 5.94
CA GLY A 146 -28.00 -57.17 6.51
C GLY A 146 -28.22 -55.86 7.28
N ASN A 147 -27.63 -54.76 6.77
CA ASN A 147 -27.60 -53.46 7.44
C ASN A 147 -27.03 -53.50 8.87
N LYS A 148 -26.10 -54.42 9.13
CA LYS A 148 -25.35 -54.50 10.39
C LYS A 148 -23.91 -54.06 10.19
N VAL A 149 -23.30 -53.57 11.26
CA VAL A 149 -21.87 -53.28 11.29
C VAL A 149 -21.10 -54.61 11.25
N ILE A 150 -20.09 -54.68 10.39
CA ILE A 150 -19.10 -55.77 10.41
C ILE A 150 -18.02 -55.38 11.40
N THR A 151 -17.95 -56.08 12.53
CA THR A 151 -16.96 -55.82 13.60
C THR A 151 -15.72 -56.70 13.41
N ASN A 152 -14.63 -56.37 14.11
CA ASN A 152 -13.37 -57.12 14.10
C ASN A 152 -12.70 -57.22 12.71
N VAL A 153 -12.81 -56.17 11.90
CA VAL A 153 -12.12 -56.05 10.62
C VAL A 153 -10.71 -55.53 10.86
N ALA A 154 -9.69 -56.36 10.62
CA ALA A 154 -8.29 -55.96 10.68
C ALA A 154 -7.95 -54.91 9.61
N ASP A 155 -6.85 -54.16 9.81
CA ASP A 155 -6.38 -53.18 8.82
C ASP A 155 -6.14 -53.87 7.48
N GLY A 156 -6.80 -53.37 6.42
CA GLY A 156 -6.57 -53.84 5.06
C GLY A 156 -5.18 -53.46 4.57
N VAL A 157 -4.45 -54.42 4.01
CA VAL A 157 -3.07 -54.21 3.53
C VAL A 157 -3.00 -54.25 2.01
N ASN A 158 -3.78 -55.14 1.40
CA ASN A 158 -3.82 -55.32 -0.05
C ASN A 158 -4.93 -54.47 -0.68
N GLY A 159 -4.82 -54.19 -1.98
CA GLY A 159 -5.76 -53.33 -2.70
C GLY A 159 -7.21 -53.84 -2.80
N LYS A 160 -7.52 -55.03 -2.28
CA LYS A 160 -8.87 -55.62 -2.24
C LYS A 160 -9.35 -55.91 -0.82
N ASP A 161 -8.56 -55.59 0.19
CA ASP A 161 -8.95 -55.77 1.58
C ASP A 161 -9.97 -54.70 1.98
N ALA A 162 -10.88 -55.04 2.89
CA ALA A 162 -11.80 -54.06 3.46
C ALA A 162 -11.03 -53.04 4.32
N VAL A 163 -11.52 -51.80 4.36
CA VAL A 163 -10.96 -50.74 5.18
C VAL A 163 -11.78 -50.62 6.46
N ASN A 164 -11.10 -50.59 7.60
CA ASN A 164 -11.75 -50.31 8.89
C ASN A 164 -11.70 -48.81 9.25
N VAL A 165 -12.40 -48.42 10.30
CA VAL A 165 -12.51 -47.01 10.73
C VAL A 165 -11.17 -46.45 11.23
N ASP A 166 -10.28 -47.28 11.76
CA ASP A 166 -8.97 -46.84 12.26
C ASP A 166 -8.08 -46.37 11.10
N GLN A 167 -8.07 -47.08 9.97
CA GLN A 167 -7.36 -46.65 8.77
C GLN A 167 -7.89 -45.31 8.22
N LEU A 168 -9.22 -45.13 8.23
CA LEU A 168 -9.85 -43.87 7.84
C LEU A 168 -9.47 -42.73 8.81
N THR A 169 -9.44 -43.00 10.11
CA THR A 169 -9.07 -42.04 11.15
C THR A 169 -7.60 -41.62 11.01
N LYS A 170 -6.68 -42.57 10.79
CA LYS A 170 -5.27 -42.27 10.50
C LYS A 170 -5.11 -41.34 9.28
N THR A 171 -5.92 -41.56 8.24
CA THR A 171 -5.92 -40.71 7.04
C THR A 171 -6.43 -39.30 7.36
N LYS A 172 -7.52 -39.20 8.13
CA LYS A 172 -8.07 -37.92 8.60
C LYS A 172 -7.05 -37.14 9.44
N ASP A 173 -6.42 -37.78 10.41
CA ASP A 173 -5.44 -37.13 11.28
C ASP A 173 -4.21 -36.67 10.48
N GLY A 174 -3.76 -37.46 9.50
CA GLY A 174 -2.71 -37.06 8.57
C GLY A 174 -3.09 -35.82 7.75
N LEU A 175 -4.35 -35.70 7.35
CA LEU A 175 -4.86 -34.52 6.66
C LEU A 175 -4.95 -33.30 7.60
N ASP A 176 -5.47 -33.47 8.81
CA ASP A 176 -5.57 -32.41 9.82
C ASP A 176 -4.19 -31.84 10.18
N ASN A 177 -3.17 -32.70 10.28
CA ASN A 177 -1.78 -32.26 10.50
C ASN A 177 -1.25 -31.44 9.31
N LYS A 178 -1.50 -31.87 8.07
CA LYS A 178 -1.09 -31.10 6.87
C LYS A 178 -1.78 -29.74 6.79
N ILE A 179 -3.05 -29.67 7.18
CA ILE A 179 -3.80 -28.42 7.25
C ILE A 179 -3.20 -27.49 8.31
N THR A 180 -2.90 -28.01 9.50
CA THR A 180 -2.23 -27.27 10.58
C THR A 180 -0.88 -26.71 10.13
N ASP A 181 -0.02 -27.53 9.52
CA ASP A 181 1.28 -27.09 8.99
C ASP A 181 1.13 -26.00 7.93
N THR A 182 0.12 -26.12 7.07
CA THR A 182 -0.18 -25.12 6.03
C THR A 182 -0.60 -23.80 6.66
N ASN A 183 -1.46 -23.83 7.68
CA ASN A 183 -1.91 -22.63 8.40
C ASN A 183 -0.74 -21.94 9.13
N ASN A 184 0.15 -22.71 9.77
CA ASN A 184 1.33 -22.15 10.43
C ASN A 184 2.25 -21.43 9.43
N LYS A 185 2.54 -22.05 8.28
CA LYS A 185 3.32 -21.41 7.20
C LYS A 185 2.65 -20.14 6.67
N LEU A 186 1.32 -20.14 6.57
CA LEU A 186 0.55 -18.98 6.13
C LEU A 186 0.67 -17.84 7.14
N ASP A 187 0.60 -18.13 8.44
CA ASP A 187 0.70 -17.12 9.49
C ASP A 187 2.12 -16.57 9.62
N ASP A 188 3.15 -17.40 9.45
CA ASP A 188 4.54 -16.95 9.34
C ASP A 188 4.73 -16.01 8.14
N ALA A 189 4.17 -16.35 6.97
CA ALA A 189 4.23 -15.51 5.78
C ALA A 189 3.51 -14.15 5.97
N LYS A 190 2.34 -14.15 6.64
CA LYS A 190 1.64 -12.90 7.00
C LYS A 190 2.47 -12.05 7.95
N LYS A 191 3.12 -12.67 8.93
CA LYS A 191 3.98 -11.99 9.90
C LYS A 191 5.21 -11.37 9.21
N ASP A 192 5.89 -12.11 8.34
CA ASP A 192 7.00 -11.60 7.54
C ASP A 192 6.57 -10.40 6.67
N LEU A 193 5.44 -10.52 5.99
CA LEU A 193 4.88 -9.43 5.19
C LEU A 193 4.56 -8.20 6.05
N GLY A 194 3.97 -8.39 7.23
CA GLY A 194 3.71 -7.31 8.19
C GLY A 194 4.98 -6.61 8.66
N ASN A 195 6.04 -7.36 8.95
CA ASN A 195 7.35 -6.81 9.31
C ASN A 195 7.94 -5.98 8.16
N ARG A 196 7.94 -6.53 6.93
CA ARG A 196 8.43 -5.82 5.73
C ARG A 196 7.68 -4.52 5.44
N ILE A 197 6.37 -4.51 5.65
CA ILE A 197 5.54 -3.30 5.52
C ILE A 197 5.96 -2.25 6.56
N THR A 198 6.21 -2.69 7.79
CA THR A 198 6.64 -1.81 8.90
C THR A 198 8.03 -1.24 8.62
N ASP A 199 9.00 -2.08 8.25
CA ASP A 199 10.35 -1.65 7.89
C ASP A 199 10.33 -0.64 6.74
N THR A 200 9.53 -0.90 5.70
CA THR A 200 9.38 0.01 4.55
C THR A 200 8.79 1.35 4.98
N LYS A 201 7.77 1.34 5.84
CA LYS A 201 7.14 2.55 6.38
C LYS A 201 8.13 3.37 7.20
N ASP A 202 8.93 2.72 8.04
CA ASP A 202 9.92 3.39 8.89
C ASP A 202 11.03 4.01 8.05
N GLN A 203 11.58 3.27 7.08
CA GLN A 203 12.56 3.79 6.13
C GLN A 203 12.04 5.01 5.36
N LEU A 204 10.80 4.95 4.86
CA LEU A 204 10.19 6.07 4.14
C LEU A 204 9.98 7.28 5.07
N THR A 205 9.57 7.05 6.32
CA THR A 205 9.40 8.11 7.31
C THR A 205 10.73 8.80 7.62
N THR A 206 11.82 8.04 7.76
CA THR A 206 13.17 8.58 7.92
C THR A 206 13.58 9.40 6.71
N GLN A 207 13.45 8.86 5.49
CA GLN A 207 13.81 9.59 4.26
C GLN A 207 13.04 10.91 4.10
N ILE A 208 11.74 10.92 4.41
CA ILE A 208 10.92 12.15 4.37
C ILE A 208 11.42 13.15 5.41
N THR A 209 11.75 12.69 6.61
CA THR A 209 12.23 13.56 7.70
C THR A 209 13.60 14.16 7.38
N ASP A 210 14.51 13.36 6.84
CA ASP A 210 15.84 13.79 6.42
C ASP A 210 15.73 14.82 5.28
N THR A 211 14.93 14.51 4.25
CA THR A 211 14.67 15.42 3.11
C THR A 211 14.08 16.74 3.59
N LYS A 212 13.11 16.70 4.50
CA LYS A 212 12.50 17.91 5.09
C LYS A 212 13.52 18.74 5.85
N THR A 213 14.42 18.09 6.59
CA THR A 213 15.48 18.75 7.36
C THR A 213 16.48 19.43 6.43
N GLU A 214 16.95 18.73 5.40
CA GLU A 214 17.88 19.27 4.41
C GLU A 214 17.27 20.44 3.62
N LEU A 215 16.01 20.33 3.23
CA LEU A 215 15.28 21.41 2.56
C LEU A 215 15.18 22.65 3.45
N ASN A 216 14.81 22.48 4.72
CA ASN A 216 14.74 23.58 5.68
C ASN A 216 16.10 24.24 5.89
N ASN A 217 17.17 23.46 5.98
CA ASN A 217 18.54 23.99 6.07
C ASN A 217 18.91 24.80 4.83
N THR A 218 18.62 24.30 3.64
CA THR A 218 18.86 24.99 2.37
C THR A 218 18.11 26.33 2.30
N ILE A 219 16.83 26.33 2.68
CA ILE A 219 15.99 27.54 2.71
C ILE A 219 16.56 28.55 3.70
N ASN A 220 16.89 28.12 4.92
CA ASN A 220 17.43 29.01 5.96
C ASN A 220 18.79 29.59 5.58
N ASN A 221 19.68 28.78 4.99
CA ASN A 221 20.97 29.24 4.49
C ASN A 221 20.80 30.26 3.37
N THR A 222 19.95 29.97 2.39
CA THR A 222 19.64 30.90 1.28
C THR A 222 19.06 32.20 1.79
N LYS A 223 18.12 32.15 2.74
CA LYS A 223 17.52 33.33 3.37
C LYS A 223 18.58 34.17 4.10
N THR A 224 19.49 33.52 4.81
CA THR A 224 20.59 34.19 5.52
C THR A 224 21.53 34.88 4.54
N GLU A 225 21.97 34.18 3.49
CA GLU A 225 22.86 34.73 2.46
C GLU A 225 22.21 35.92 1.73
N LEU A 226 20.92 35.80 1.39
CA LEU A 226 20.18 36.88 0.73
C LEU A 226 20.06 38.10 1.64
N ASN A 227 19.70 37.92 2.91
CA ASN A 227 19.64 39.01 3.87
C ASN A 227 21.01 39.69 4.03
N SER A 228 22.09 38.93 4.16
CA SER A 228 23.44 39.49 4.22
C SER A 228 23.81 40.27 2.95
N LYS A 229 23.47 39.76 1.76
CA LYS A 229 23.69 40.50 0.50
C LYS A 229 22.89 41.80 0.44
N ILE A 230 21.64 41.77 0.89
CA ILE A 230 20.77 42.96 0.95
C ILE A 230 21.34 43.98 1.93
N ASP A 231 21.68 43.57 3.15
CA ASP A 231 22.22 44.44 4.19
C ASP A 231 23.58 45.04 3.78
N ASN A 232 24.45 44.24 3.17
CA ASN A 232 25.71 44.72 2.61
C ASN A 232 25.47 45.73 1.49
N THR A 233 24.57 45.43 0.54
CA THR A 233 24.24 46.35 -0.56
C THR A 233 23.67 47.66 -0.03
N LYS A 234 22.77 47.59 0.96
CA LYS A 234 22.21 48.78 1.63
C LYS A 234 23.33 49.61 2.24
N THR A 235 24.23 48.98 3.01
CA THR A 235 25.36 49.65 3.66
C THR A 235 26.32 50.26 2.63
N GLU A 236 26.63 49.55 1.55
CA GLU A 236 27.48 50.06 0.46
C GLU A 236 26.86 51.27 -0.22
N LEU A 237 25.55 51.27 -0.47
CA LEU A 237 24.86 52.40 -1.09
C LEU A 237 24.78 53.60 -0.16
N GLU A 238 24.46 53.39 1.12
CA GLU A 238 24.46 54.43 2.15
C GLU A 238 25.85 55.09 2.23
N ASN A 239 26.93 54.31 2.24
CA ASN A 239 28.31 54.80 2.32
C ASN A 239 28.87 55.35 1.00
N LYS A 240 28.40 54.89 -0.17
CA LYS A 240 28.88 55.40 -1.46
C LYS A 240 28.39 56.81 -1.74
N GLY A 241 27.15 57.12 -1.32
CA GLY A 241 26.64 58.49 -1.30
C GLY A 241 26.89 59.27 -2.59
N LEU A 242 27.15 60.57 -2.44
CA LEU A 242 27.62 61.46 -3.51
C LEU A 242 28.77 62.33 -3.00
N ASN A 243 29.76 62.59 -3.87
CA ASN A 243 30.88 63.50 -3.59
C ASN A 243 30.74 64.77 -4.43
N PHE A 244 30.98 65.92 -3.81
CA PHE A 244 30.90 67.24 -4.44
C PHE A 244 32.22 67.98 -4.26
N ALA A 245 32.87 68.34 -5.36
CA ALA A 245 34.12 69.09 -5.37
C ALA A 245 33.87 70.55 -5.74
N GLY A 246 34.65 71.46 -5.12
CA GLY A 246 34.73 72.86 -5.51
C GLY A 246 36.07 73.19 -6.16
N ASN A 247 36.28 74.44 -6.58
CA ASN A 247 37.53 74.88 -7.20
C ASN A 247 38.75 74.83 -6.25
N ALA A 248 38.52 74.79 -4.93
CA ALA A 248 39.52 74.62 -3.90
C ALA A 248 38.91 73.94 -2.66
N GLY A 249 39.73 73.34 -1.81
CA GLY A 249 39.30 72.59 -0.62
C GLY A 249 39.21 71.07 -0.86
N LYS A 250 38.76 70.33 0.16
CA LYS A 250 38.51 68.88 0.05
C LYS A 250 37.08 68.63 -0.43
N ASP A 251 36.87 67.54 -1.15
CA ASP A 251 35.55 67.07 -1.56
C ASP A 251 34.61 66.88 -0.35
N VAL A 252 33.35 67.20 -0.58
CA VAL A 252 32.28 67.08 0.39
C VAL A 252 31.48 65.81 0.08
N HIS A 253 31.57 64.81 0.95
CA HIS A 253 30.79 63.58 0.86
C HIS A 253 29.44 63.71 1.58
N ARG A 254 28.39 63.11 1.02
CA ARG A 254 27.08 62.97 1.66
C ARG A 254 26.56 61.56 1.44
N ASN A 255 26.14 60.89 2.51
CA ASN A 255 25.49 59.59 2.40
C ASN A 255 24.13 59.76 1.71
N LEU A 256 23.58 58.69 1.15
CA LEU A 256 22.21 58.74 0.59
C LEU A 256 21.21 59.12 1.67
N GLY A 257 20.39 60.14 1.41
CA GLY A 257 19.43 60.70 2.38
C GLY A 257 19.95 61.90 3.16
N ASP A 258 21.27 62.14 3.18
CA ASP A 258 21.81 63.34 3.81
C ASP A 258 21.50 64.60 3.00
N LYS A 259 21.26 65.71 3.70
CA LYS A 259 21.06 67.01 3.08
C LYS A 259 22.41 67.66 2.75
N LEU A 260 22.63 68.01 1.48
CA LEU A 260 23.67 68.97 1.07
C LEU A 260 23.08 70.37 1.05
N ASN A 261 23.62 71.29 1.87
CA ASN A 261 23.30 72.70 1.75
C ASN A 261 24.31 73.34 0.79
N ILE A 262 23.81 73.95 -0.28
CA ILE A 262 24.58 74.83 -1.15
C ILE A 262 24.18 76.24 -0.76
N VAL A 263 25.12 77.01 -0.21
CA VAL A 263 24.86 78.34 0.34
C VAL A 263 25.69 79.37 -0.40
N GLY A 264 25.05 80.44 -0.87
CA GLY A 264 25.70 81.72 -1.08
C GLY A 264 25.95 82.43 0.27
N GLY A 265 26.76 83.48 0.28
CA GLY A 265 27.06 84.22 1.50
C GLY A 265 25.95 85.19 1.96
N ALA A 266 24.79 85.15 1.33
CA ALA A 266 23.59 85.90 1.72
C ALA A 266 22.63 85.02 2.55
N ASP A 267 22.10 85.54 3.66
CA ASP A 267 21.12 84.82 4.49
C ASP A 267 19.83 84.57 3.68
N ALA A 268 19.39 83.31 3.63
CA ALA A 268 18.23 82.85 2.86
C ALA A 268 16.89 83.48 3.32
N ALA A 269 16.83 84.00 4.55
CA ALA A 269 15.67 84.69 5.09
C ALA A 269 15.61 86.19 4.74
N THR A 270 16.65 86.73 4.10
CA THR A 270 16.68 88.15 3.70
C THR A 270 15.89 88.35 2.41
N ALA A 271 15.02 89.37 2.38
CA ALA A 271 14.38 89.83 1.14
C ALA A 271 15.45 90.16 0.08
N GLU A 272 15.06 90.14 -1.20
CA GLU A 272 15.90 90.11 -2.42
C GLU A 272 17.13 91.04 -2.50
N ASP A 273 17.30 92.02 -1.61
CA ASP A 273 18.15 93.18 -1.91
C ASP A 273 19.49 93.32 -1.17
N LYS A 274 19.81 92.72 -0.02
CA LYS A 274 21.09 93.08 0.68
C LYS A 274 21.63 92.05 1.67
N THR A 275 22.87 91.55 1.52
CA THR A 275 23.81 91.18 2.62
C THR A 275 25.19 90.80 2.05
N SER A 276 26.23 90.59 2.90
CA SER A 276 27.65 90.84 2.62
C SER A 276 28.69 89.71 2.40
N GLY A 277 28.24 88.49 2.06
CA GLY A 277 28.97 87.60 1.14
C GLY A 277 28.48 87.80 -0.29
N GLU A 278 28.46 89.07 -0.73
CA GLU A 278 27.15 89.70 -1.00
C GLU A 278 26.42 89.21 -2.24
N ASN A 279 27.19 88.88 -3.27
CA ASN A 279 26.64 88.96 -4.60
C ASN A 279 25.99 87.66 -5.07
N VAL A 280 26.26 86.50 -4.44
CA VAL A 280 25.73 85.21 -4.90
C VAL A 280 24.60 84.72 -4.01
N ILE A 281 23.46 84.41 -4.63
CA ILE A 281 22.32 83.76 -3.98
C ILE A 281 22.03 82.40 -4.62
N THR A 282 21.66 81.44 -3.78
CA THR A 282 21.29 80.07 -4.15
C THR A 282 19.84 79.82 -3.77
N ARG A 283 18.99 79.41 -4.73
CA ARG A 283 17.56 79.14 -4.49
C ARG A 283 17.18 77.75 -4.98
N THR A 284 16.45 77.00 -4.16
CA THR A 284 15.81 75.75 -4.61
C THR A 284 14.59 76.07 -5.45
N THR A 285 14.51 75.49 -6.64
CA THR A 285 13.34 75.49 -7.53
C THR A 285 12.88 74.05 -7.75
N ALA A 286 11.77 73.84 -8.48
CA ALA A 286 11.32 72.49 -8.83
C ALA A 286 12.35 71.72 -9.67
N ASP A 287 13.14 72.44 -10.48
CA ASP A 287 14.09 71.86 -11.44
C ASP A 287 15.53 71.78 -10.91
N GLY A 288 15.83 72.31 -9.71
CA GLY A 288 17.17 72.22 -9.11
C GLY A 288 17.55 73.41 -8.22
N ILE A 289 18.85 73.73 -8.18
CA ILE A 289 19.37 74.90 -7.48
C ILE A 289 19.73 75.97 -8.51
N LYS A 290 19.09 77.13 -8.41
CA LYS A 290 19.42 78.33 -9.18
C LYS A 290 20.53 79.11 -8.45
N ILE A 291 21.57 79.51 -9.18
CA ILE A 291 22.70 80.29 -8.65
C ILE A 291 22.72 81.62 -9.42
N GLU A 292 22.63 82.74 -8.71
CA GLU A 292 22.44 84.06 -9.33
C GLU A 292 23.33 85.11 -8.68
N LEU A 293 23.64 86.16 -9.45
CA LEU A 293 24.18 87.40 -8.90
C LEU A 293 23.04 88.33 -8.46
N LEU A 294 23.24 89.09 -7.38
CA LEU A 294 22.35 90.19 -7.01
C LEU A 294 22.33 91.27 -8.11
N LYS A 295 21.18 91.93 -8.28
CA LYS A 295 21.04 93.06 -9.22
C LYS A 295 21.92 94.24 -8.82
N ASP A 296 21.92 94.57 -7.53
CA ASP A 296 22.74 95.64 -6.95
C ASP A 296 24.00 95.06 -6.29
N ALA A 297 24.80 94.36 -7.10
CA ALA A 297 26.03 93.74 -6.64
C ALA A 297 27.04 94.79 -6.15
N LYS A 298 27.66 94.52 -5.00
CA LYS A 298 28.68 95.39 -4.40
C LYS A 298 30.05 94.80 -4.60
N PHE A 299 30.98 95.63 -5.02
CA PHE A 299 32.37 95.26 -5.24
C PHE A 299 33.27 96.30 -4.60
N ASP A 300 34.33 95.87 -3.91
CA ASP A 300 35.35 96.79 -3.39
C ASP A 300 36.20 97.40 -4.53
N SER A 301 36.42 96.62 -5.58
CA SER A 301 37.08 97.05 -6.80
C SER A 301 36.61 96.22 -7.99
N ILE A 302 36.45 96.87 -9.14
CA ILE A 302 36.22 96.25 -10.44
C ILE A 302 37.43 96.58 -11.30
N THR A 303 38.07 95.56 -11.86
CA THR A 303 39.17 95.71 -12.82
C THR A 303 38.74 95.16 -14.17
N THR A 304 38.83 95.99 -15.21
CA THR A 304 38.52 95.62 -16.60
C THR A 304 39.67 96.07 -17.50
N GLY A 305 40.59 95.14 -17.79
CA GLY A 305 41.85 95.48 -18.45
C GLY A 305 42.66 96.46 -17.60
N ASP A 306 43.03 97.60 -18.17
CA ASP A 306 43.81 98.66 -17.48
C ASP A 306 42.96 99.61 -16.62
N SER A 307 41.62 99.48 -16.66
CA SER A 307 40.71 100.31 -15.88
C SER A 307 40.40 99.69 -14.53
N VAL A 308 40.54 100.48 -13.47
CA VAL A 308 40.18 100.11 -12.11
C VAL A 308 39.17 101.11 -11.57
N LEU A 309 37.97 100.63 -11.24
CA LEU A 309 36.97 101.37 -10.47
C LEU A 309 36.98 100.86 -9.03
N ASN A 310 37.21 101.72 -8.07
CA ASN A 310 37.21 101.37 -6.65
C ASN A 310 36.74 102.56 -5.80
N ASN A 311 36.87 102.43 -4.47
CA ASN A 311 36.48 103.46 -3.52
C ASN A 311 37.20 104.81 -3.69
N ASN A 312 38.27 104.91 -4.48
CA ASN A 312 38.96 106.17 -4.79
C ASN A 312 38.49 106.80 -6.11
N GLY A 313 37.77 106.07 -6.96
CA GLY A 313 37.28 106.53 -8.28
C GLY A 313 37.70 105.60 -9.43
N LEU A 314 37.76 106.14 -10.66
CA LEU A 314 38.21 105.44 -11.87
C LEU A 314 39.68 105.79 -12.18
N THR A 315 40.53 104.79 -12.33
CA THR A 315 41.92 104.95 -12.80
C THR A 315 42.15 104.11 -14.04
N ILE A 316 42.81 104.66 -15.06
CA ILE A 316 43.29 103.90 -16.22
C ILE A 316 44.82 103.88 -16.15
N LYS A 317 45.42 102.69 -16.13
CA LYS A 317 46.88 102.55 -16.11
C LYS A 317 47.50 103.28 -17.30
N ASP A 318 48.54 104.08 -17.05
CA ASP A 318 49.25 104.91 -18.04
C ASP A 318 48.34 105.90 -18.82
N GLY A 319 47.14 106.15 -18.29
CA GLY A 319 46.10 106.96 -18.88
C GLY A 319 45.47 107.95 -17.88
N PRO A 320 44.29 108.49 -18.22
CA PRO A 320 43.57 109.40 -17.34
C PRO A 320 43.03 108.73 -16.07
N SER A 321 42.78 109.53 -15.03
CA SER A 321 42.09 109.10 -13.82
C SER A 321 41.08 110.15 -13.34
N ILE A 322 39.96 109.69 -12.80
CA ILE A 322 38.94 110.48 -12.10
C ILE A 322 38.89 109.94 -10.68
N THR A 323 39.47 110.66 -9.74
CA THR A 323 39.56 110.23 -8.34
C THR A 323 38.91 111.25 -7.40
N LYS A 324 38.80 110.90 -6.12
CA LYS A 324 38.38 111.84 -5.06
C LYS A 324 39.25 113.12 -5.00
N ASP A 325 40.49 113.04 -5.46
CA ASP A 325 41.42 114.17 -5.51
C ASP A 325 41.28 115.03 -6.78
N GLY A 326 40.43 114.61 -7.74
CA GLY A 326 40.15 115.31 -8.98
C GLY A 326 40.48 114.50 -10.24
N ILE A 327 40.53 115.21 -11.38
CA ILE A 327 40.79 114.64 -12.70
C ILE A 327 42.27 114.84 -13.07
N ASN A 328 42.97 113.75 -13.38
CA ASN A 328 44.30 113.78 -14.00
C ASN A 328 44.18 113.25 -15.43
N ALA A 329 44.59 114.04 -16.42
CA ALA A 329 44.50 113.66 -17.82
C ALA A 329 45.60 112.68 -18.28
N GLY A 330 46.55 112.31 -17.42
CA GLY A 330 47.64 111.39 -17.78
C GLY A 330 48.54 111.91 -18.90
N ASN A 331 48.81 113.23 -18.89
CA ASN A 331 49.52 113.96 -19.94
C ASN A 331 48.92 113.78 -21.36
N LYS A 332 47.62 113.50 -21.46
CA LYS A 332 46.89 113.46 -22.74
C LYS A 332 46.18 114.79 -22.96
N VAL A 333 46.04 115.16 -24.23
CA VAL A 333 45.20 116.29 -24.61
C VAL A 333 43.75 115.97 -24.26
N ILE A 334 43.09 116.87 -23.53
CA ILE A 334 41.64 116.79 -23.32
C ILE A 334 40.97 117.42 -24.54
N THR A 335 40.38 116.60 -25.39
CA THR A 335 39.63 117.03 -26.58
C THR A 335 38.14 117.17 -26.27
N ASN A 336 37.39 117.87 -27.13
CA ASN A 336 35.93 118.06 -27.01
C ASN A 336 35.50 118.80 -25.73
N VAL A 337 36.35 119.70 -25.22
CA VAL A 337 35.98 120.63 -24.15
C VAL A 337 35.17 121.77 -24.79
N ALA A 338 33.89 121.89 -24.41
CA ALA A 338 33.05 123.01 -24.83
C ALA A 338 33.62 124.35 -24.32
N ASP A 339 33.20 125.46 -24.92
CA ASP A 339 33.64 126.80 -24.49
C ASP A 339 33.23 127.04 -23.03
N GLY A 340 34.21 127.16 -22.14
CA GLY A 340 33.98 127.49 -20.73
C GLY A 340 33.63 128.96 -20.55
N SER A 341 32.85 129.34 -19.54
CA SER A 341 32.55 130.75 -19.33
C SER A 341 33.81 131.56 -18.99
N ILE A 342 34.09 132.64 -19.74
CA ILE A 342 35.22 133.56 -19.47
C ILE A 342 34.70 134.75 -18.66
N ALA A 343 34.30 134.46 -17.41
CA ALA A 343 33.78 135.44 -16.47
C ALA A 343 34.52 135.37 -15.13
N ASN A 344 34.52 136.48 -14.37
CA ASN A 344 35.19 136.52 -13.08
C ASN A 344 34.59 135.45 -12.13
N GLY A 345 35.45 134.61 -11.56
CA GLY A 345 35.07 133.50 -10.68
C GLY A 345 34.70 132.18 -11.38
N SER A 346 34.70 132.12 -12.71
CA SER A 346 34.40 130.90 -13.48
C SER A 346 35.34 129.73 -13.10
N LYS A 347 34.78 128.52 -13.06
CA LYS A 347 35.48 127.26 -12.78
C LYS A 347 35.44 126.29 -13.96
N ASP A 348 34.95 126.76 -15.09
CA ASP A 348 34.90 125.97 -16.31
C ASP A 348 36.31 125.84 -16.89
N ALA A 349 36.62 124.68 -17.46
CA ALA A 349 37.82 124.54 -18.27
C ALA A 349 37.67 125.37 -19.55
N VAL A 350 38.70 126.13 -19.91
CA VAL A 350 38.75 126.85 -21.19
C VAL A 350 39.47 125.99 -22.23
N ASN A 351 39.01 126.03 -23.48
CA ASN A 351 39.61 125.26 -24.57
C ASN A 351 40.57 126.10 -25.44
N GLY A 352 41.25 125.43 -26.37
CA GLY A 352 42.18 126.09 -27.30
C GLY A 352 41.54 127.15 -28.20
N GLY A 353 40.27 126.99 -28.60
CA GLY A 353 39.52 127.98 -29.38
C GLY A 353 39.34 129.30 -28.63
N GLN A 354 39.06 129.22 -27.33
CA GLN A 354 38.91 130.39 -26.47
C GLN A 354 40.23 131.10 -26.19
N ILE A 355 41.30 130.35 -25.93
CA ILE A 355 42.66 130.91 -25.78
C ILE A 355 43.11 131.56 -27.09
N LYS A 356 42.80 130.95 -28.24
CA LYS A 356 43.08 131.52 -29.55
C LYS A 356 42.30 132.81 -29.79
N HIS A 357 41.01 132.86 -29.46
CA HIS A 357 40.21 134.08 -29.56
C HIS A 357 40.79 135.21 -28.69
N ILE A 358 41.21 134.93 -27.45
CA ILE A 358 41.90 135.91 -26.58
C ILE A 358 43.23 136.34 -27.20
N SER A 359 44.04 135.40 -27.69
CA SER A 359 45.36 135.69 -28.27
C SER A 359 45.26 136.53 -29.55
N ASP A 360 44.28 136.24 -30.41
CA ASP A 360 44.00 137.04 -31.60
C ASP A 360 43.48 138.44 -31.21
N SER A 361 42.70 138.56 -30.13
CA SER A 361 42.30 139.84 -29.57
C SER A 361 43.51 140.67 -29.10
N ILE A 362 44.46 140.07 -28.39
CA ILE A 362 45.71 140.73 -27.94
C ILE A 362 46.59 141.13 -29.14
N LYS A 363 46.82 140.22 -30.10
CA LYS A 363 47.56 140.50 -31.34
C LYS A 363 47.01 141.74 -32.03
N ASN A 364 45.69 141.80 -32.20
CA ASN A 364 45.04 142.92 -32.87
C ASN A 364 45.14 144.21 -32.05
N SER A 365 45.13 144.13 -30.72
CA SER A 365 45.32 145.28 -29.84
C SER A 365 46.75 145.85 -29.88
N ILE A 366 47.78 145.02 -30.10
CA ILE A 366 49.18 145.48 -30.27
C ILE A 366 49.37 146.10 -31.66
N GLY A 367 48.73 145.53 -32.68
CA GLY A 367 48.81 146.01 -34.06
C GLY A 367 50.17 145.74 -34.73
N GLY A 368 50.47 146.47 -35.80
CA GLY A 368 51.69 146.23 -36.60
C GLY A 368 51.70 144.86 -37.28
N ASN A 369 52.87 144.22 -37.33
CA ASN A 369 53.04 142.86 -37.88
C ASN A 369 52.97 141.78 -36.80
N THR A 370 52.18 141.99 -35.75
CA THR A 370 52.07 141.05 -34.64
C THR A 370 51.43 139.73 -35.08
N THR A 371 52.00 138.61 -34.66
CA THR A 371 51.47 137.26 -34.93
C THR A 371 51.35 136.45 -33.64
N VAL A 372 50.27 135.69 -33.53
CA VAL A 372 50.16 134.61 -32.54
C VAL A 372 50.78 133.36 -33.18
N ASN A 373 51.89 132.91 -32.60
CA ASN A 373 52.58 131.71 -33.06
C ASN A 373 51.80 130.44 -32.65
N PRO A 374 52.06 129.28 -33.28
CA PRO A 374 51.37 128.03 -32.96
C PRO A 374 51.54 127.55 -31.50
N ASP A 375 52.60 127.98 -30.82
CA ASP A 375 52.86 127.69 -29.40
C ASP A 375 52.15 128.66 -28.43
N GLY A 376 51.35 129.59 -28.97
CA GLY A 376 50.64 130.61 -28.21
C GLY A 376 51.49 131.84 -27.86
N SER A 377 52.79 131.86 -28.19
CA SER A 377 53.62 133.05 -28.00
C SER A 377 53.23 134.15 -28.99
N ILE A 378 53.43 135.40 -28.57
CA ILE A 378 53.18 136.57 -29.42
C ILE A 378 54.53 137.12 -29.89
N THR A 379 54.73 137.15 -31.20
CA THR A 379 55.86 137.86 -31.81
C THR A 379 55.37 139.16 -32.41
N THR A 380 56.02 140.25 -32.03
CA THR A 380 55.70 141.58 -32.50
C THR A 380 56.87 142.13 -33.28
N ASN A 381 56.62 142.66 -34.47
CA ASN A 381 57.55 143.54 -35.18
C ASN A 381 56.74 144.73 -35.68
N ASN A 382 57.36 145.90 -35.64
CA ASN A 382 56.78 147.13 -36.14
C ASN A 382 55.48 147.52 -35.41
N ILE A 383 55.48 147.46 -34.07
CA ILE A 383 54.32 147.82 -33.23
C ILE A 383 53.91 149.26 -33.53
N GLY A 384 52.63 149.49 -33.86
CA GLY A 384 52.12 150.83 -34.19
C GLY A 384 52.78 151.51 -35.41
N GLY A 385 53.56 150.80 -36.24
CA GLY A 385 54.29 151.37 -37.37
C GLY A 385 55.64 152.03 -37.02
N THR A 386 56.14 151.82 -35.79
CA THR A 386 57.34 152.47 -35.25
C THR A 386 58.67 151.81 -35.65
N GLY A 387 58.62 150.63 -36.28
CA GLY A 387 59.78 149.79 -36.57
C GLY A 387 60.34 149.03 -35.36
N LYS A 388 59.64 149.03 -34.22
CA LYS A 388 60.11 148.45 -32.95
C LYS A 388 59.46 147.11 -32.63
N ASN A 389 60.20 146.26 -31.92
CA ASN A 389 59.85 144.84 -31.69
C ASN A 389 59.33 144.55 -30.28
N ASN A 390 59.15 145.58 -29.45
CA ASN A 390 58.50 145.48 -28.14
C ASN A 390 57.70 146.77 -27.88
N ILE A 391 56.77 146.72 -26.92
CA ILE A 391 55.87 147.85 -26.61
C ILE A 391 56.60 149.00 -25.93
N ASN A 392 57.66 148.72 -25.15
CA ASN A 392 58.36 149.75 -24.40
C ASN A 392 59.14 150.71 -25.31
N ASP A 393 59.67 150.19 -26.42
CA ASP A 393 60.53 150.94 -27.33
C ASP A 393 59.77 151.51 -28.53
N ALA A 394 58.51 151.07 -28.73
CA ALA A 394 57.56 151.54 -29.75
C ALA A 394 56.79 152.76 -29.24
#